data_AF-A0A3Q9S512-F1
#
_entry.id   AF-A0A3Q9S512-F1
#
_cell.length_a   1.000
_cell.length_b   1.000
_cell.length_c   1.000
_cell.angle_alpha   90.00
_cell.angle_beta   90.00
_cell.angle_gamma   90.00
#
_symmetry.space_group_name_H-M   'P 1'
#
loop_
_entity.id
_entity.type
_entity.pdbx_description
1 polymer ?
#
loop_
_entity_poly.entity_id
_entity_poly.type
_entity_poly.pdbx_seq_one_letter_code
_entity_poly.pdbx_strand_id
1 'polypeptide(L)'
;MYFEDVESCFVNYLESKKIFKVKKFDNTIKYKDISLDNIKEQMSIISEFHRRTLKYSGIMNKRLYNNIGKEVEQYKVYTKKLKKYLDRIEKLQNKTLFQEKLNQIGKKYLIRAESCMDNLDKNGYKNLIIRSMKRVEMCLRNTYFNNLRKKEDIEVIDIQGCCYNMVEMDAVYFLSRIKRKGMSANFYEIIMEFCKYEHLKKSSVQFILSMISYPYEVMKCCIKYIYGTKNWTEKEYILKLNKAIDEDGESLIKF
;
A
#
# COMPACT_ATOMS: atom_id res chain seq x y z
N MET A 1 -27.36 29.05 12.10
CA MET A 1 -25.99 28.95 11.54
C MET A 1 -25.85 27.53 11.01
N TYR A 2 -26.05 27.35 9.71
CA TYR A 2 -26.12 26.02 9.10
C TYR A 2 -24.76 25.34 9.21
N PHE A 3 -24.73 24.11 9.71
CA PHE A 3 -23.56 23.23 9.60
C PHE A 3 -23.30 23.04 8.09
N GLU A 4 -22.29 23.68 7.55
CA GLU A 4 -21.77 23.31 6.24
C GLU A 4 -21.45 21.82 6.26
N ASP A 5 -21.97 21.07 5.28
CA ASP A 5 -21.65 19.66 5.09
C ASP A 5 -20.12 19.53 5.04
N VAL A 6 -19.49 18.82 5.96
CA VAL A 6 -18.03 18.96 6.14
C VAL A 6 -17.24 18.25 5.03
N GLU A 7 -17.88 17.34 4.30
CA GLU A 7 -17.33 16.87 3.02
C GLU A 7 -17.14 18.05 2.06
N SER A 8 -18.08 19.02 2.08
CA SER A 8 -17.95 20.27 1.33
C SER A 8 -16.74 21.09 1.79
N CYS A 9 -16.41 21.15 3.09
CA CYS A 9 -15.21 21.89 3.55
C CYS A 9 -13.90 21.32 2.98
N PHE A 10 -13.77 19.98 2.92
CA PHE A 10 -12.58 19.36 2.33
C PHE A 10 -12.56 19.48 0.81
N VAL A 11 -13.72 19.34 0.15
CA VAL A 11 -13.84 19.59 -1.29
C VAL A 11 -13.46 21.04 -1.60
N ASN A 12 -13.97 22.03 -0.87
CA ASN A 12 -13.62 23.44 -1.03
C ASN A 12 -12.12 23.69 -0.82
N TYR A 13 -11.50 23.00 0.15
CA TYR A 13 -10.04 23.04 0.31
C TYR A 13 -9.33 22.50 -0.93
N LEU A 14 -9.71 21.31 -1.41
CA LEU A 14 -9.12 20.72 -2.62
C LEU A 14 -9.28 21.64 -3.83
N GLU A 15 -10.46 22.23 -4.02
CA GLU A 15 -10.73 23.18 -5.10
C GLU A 15 -9.86 24.44 -4.99
N SER A 16 -9.65 24.96 -3.78
CA SER A 16 -8.70 26.07 -3.52
C SER A 16 -7.26 25.71 -3.88
N LYS A 17 -6.95 24.41 -3.95
CA LYS A 17 -5.66 23.85 -4.39
C LYS A 17 -5.69 23.37 -5.84
N LYS A 18 -6.73 23.73 -6.59
CA LYS A 18 -6.97 23.30 -7.97
C LYS A 18 -7.00 21.77 -8.11
N ILE A 19 -7.69 21.11 -7.18
CA ILE A 19 -7.99 19.68 -7.21
C ILE A 19 -9.51 19.57 -7.18
N PHE A 20 -10.09 19.04 -8.26
CA PHE A 20 -11.53 19.02 -8.44
C PHE A 20 -12.10 17.63 -8.20
N LYS A 21 -13.09 17.54 -7.31
CA LYS A 21 -13.83 16.29 -7.12
C LYS A 21 -14.86 16.14 -8.23
N VAL A 22 -14.73 15.10 -9.05
CA VAL A 22 -15.63 14.82 -10.19
C VAL A 22 -16.43 13.54 -9.96
N LYS A 23 -17.60 13.42 -10.58
CA LYS A 23 -18.46 12.22 -10.41
C LYS A 23 -17.92 10.99 -11.14
N LYS A 24 -17.30 11.20 -12.31
CA LYS A 24 -16.76 10.15 -13.18
C LYS A 24 -15.74 10.73 -14.14
N PHE A 25 -14.87 9.87 -14.65
CA PHE A 25 -14.01 10.18 -15.78
C PHE A 25 -14.74 9.83 -17.09
N ASP A 26 -14.52 10.63 -18.13
CA ASP A 26 -14.98 10.41 -19.50
C ASP A 26 -14.31 9.18 -20.14
N ASN A 27 -13.07 8.90 -19.76
CA ASN A 27 -12.32 7.72 -20.17
C ASN A 27 -11.39 7.25 -19.03
N THR A 28 -11.08 5.96 -19.02
CA THR A 28 -10.08 5.38 -18.10
C THR A 28 -9.16 4.45 -18.88
N ILE A 29 -7.88 4.45 -18.50
CA ILE A 29 -6.90 3.54 -19.09
C ILE A 29 -7.27 2.11 -18.70
N LYS A 30 -7.50 1.26 -19.71
CA LYS A 30 -7.74 -0.17 -19.47
C LYS A 30 -6.43 -0.81 -19.08
N TYR A 31 -6.51 -1.84 -18.23
CA TYR A 31 -5.32 -2.48 -17.68
C TYR A 31 -4.30 -2.93 -18.73
N LYS A 32 -4.77 -3.57 -19.81
CA LYS A 32 -3.95 -4.08 -20.91
C LYS A 32 -3.18 -3.00 -21.68
N ASP A 33 -3.58 -1.73 -21.52
CA ASP A 33 -3.05 -0.59 -22.26
C ASP A 33 -2.15 0.28 -21.34
N ILE A 34 -1.89 -0.13 -20.10
CA ILE A 34 -1.01 0.62 -19.18
C ILE A 34 0.45 0.40 -19.61
N SER A 35 1.10 1.49 -20.01
CA SER A 35 2.53 1.53 -20.31
C SER A 35 3.37 1.98 -19.11
N LEU A 36 4.70 1.85 -19.23
CA LEU A 36 5.64 2.40 -18.25
C LEU A 36 5.52 3.92 -18.13
N ASP A 37 5.28 4.62 -19.24
CA ASP A 37 5.11 6.08 -19.23
C ASP A 37 3.87 6.49 -18.46
N ASN A 38 2.76 5.74 -18.60
CA ASN A 38 1.56 5.99 -17.80
C ASN A 38 1.83 5.81 -16.30
N ILE A 39 2.65 4.83 -15.92
CA ILE A 39 3.04 4.64 -14.51
C ILE A 39 3.85 5.82 -13.99
N LYS A 40 4.86 6.27 -14.74
CA LYS A 40 5.70 7.41 -14.36
C LYS A 40 4.89 8.70 -14.27
N GLU A 41 4.02 8.92 -15.25
CA GLU A 41 3.08 10.04 -15.26
C GLU A 41 2.18 10.00 -14.03
N GLN A 42 1.61 8.84 -13.70
CA GLN A 42 0.77 8.69 -12.51
C GLN A 42 1.54 8.98 -11.22
N MET A 43 2.81 8.53 -11.10
CA MET A 43 3.66 8.85 -9.95
C MET A 43 3.90 10.36 -9.83
N SER A 44 4.06 11.06 -10.95
CA SER A 44 4.18 12.52 -10.98
C SER A 44 2.88 13.21 -10.54
N ILE A 45 1.71 12.74 -11.01
CA ILE A 45 0.40 13.28 -10.62
C ILE A 45 0.13 13.06 -9.12
N ILE A 46 0.46 11.88 -8.60
CA ILE A 46 0.40 11.58 -7.16
C ILE A 46 1.25 12.59 -6.38
N SER A 47 2.48 12.87 -6.86
CA SER A 47 3.36 13.80 -6.18
C SER A 47 2.87 15.24 -6.22
N GLU A 48 2.26 15.64 -7.33
CA GLU A 48 1.63 16.95 -7.44
C GLU A 48 0.43 17.08 -6.49
N PHE A 49 -0.39 16.04 -6.35
CA PHE A 49 -1.45 16.00 -5.34
C PHE A 49 -0.90 16.20 -3.93
N HIS A 50 0.16 15.48 -3.55
CA HIS A 50 0.79 15.64 -2.24
C HIS A 50 1.26 17.08 -2.02
N ARG A 51 2.03 17.67 -2.95
CA ARG A 51 2.53 19.05 -2.82
C ARG A 51 1.40 20.06 -2.66
N ARG A 52 0.31 19.92 -3.43
CA ARG A 52 -0.85 20.82 -3.40
C ARG A 52 -1.61 20.72 -2.07
N THR A 53 -1.53 19.59 -1.38
CA THR A 53 -2.33 19.30 -0.18
C THR A 53 -1.55 19.27 1.14
N LEU A 54 -0.23 19.50 1.09
CA LEU A 54 0.61 19.62 2.28
C LEU A 54 0.06 20.65 3.28
N LYS A 55 0.31 20.38 4.58
CA LYS A 55 -0.04 21.28 5.69
C LYS A 55 -1.54 21.53 5.86
N TYR A 56 -2.40 20.72 5.26
CA TYR A 56 -3.81 20.77 5.62
C TYR A 56 -3.98 20.43 7.09
N SER A 57 -4.55 21.37 7.86
CA SER A 57 -4.83 21.22 9.29
C SER A 57 -6.30 21.57 9.62
N GLY A 58 -7.17 21.57 8.61
CA GLY A 58 -8.59 21.89 8.76
C GLY A 58 -9.38 20.81 9.48
N ILE A 59 -10.61 21.16 9.89
CA ILE A 59 -11.55 20.25 10.55
C ILE A 59 -12.37 19.52 9.48
N MET A 60 -12.31 18.19 9.47
CA MET A 60 -13.25 17.33 8.75
C MET A 60 -14.17 16.60 9.75
N ASN A 61 -15.50 16.56 9.52
CA ASN A 61 -16.40 15.72 10.34
C ASN A 61 -16.10 14.26 9.99
N LYS A 62 -15.61 13.52 10.98
CA LYS A 62 -14.70 12.37 10.85
C LYS A 62 -13.29 12.87 10.49
N ARG A 63 -12.48 13.13 11.52
CA ARG A 63 -11.06 13.48 11.43
C ARG A 63 -10.41 12.64 10.32
N LEU A 64 -9.69 13.28 9.38
CA LEU A 64 -8.75 12.55 8.52
C LEU A 64 -7.99 11.59 9.42
N TYR A 65 -8.16 10.30 9.17
CA TYR A 65 -7.59 9.30 10.05
C TYR A 65 -6.07 9.45 9.99
N ASN A 66 -5.42 9.44 11.15
CA ASN A 66 -3.98 9.25 11.16
C ASN A 66 -3.72 7.75 10.95
N ASN A 67 -3.13 7.42 9.81
CA ASN A 67 -2.78 6.06 9.42
C ASN A 67 -1.26 5.81 9.47
N ILE A 68 -0.48 6.78 9.95
CA ILE A 68 0.97 6.65 10.08
C ILE A 68 1.31 5.38 10.85
N GLY A 69 2.04 4.50 10.17
CA GLY A 69 2.59 3.26 10.71
C GLY A 69 1.62 2.10 10.94
N LYS A 70 0.32 2.26 10.66
CA LYS A 70 -0.66 1.17 10.84
C LYS A 70 -0.33 -0.06 10.01
N GLU A 71 0.04 0.11 8.75
CA GLU A 71 0.40 -1.00 7.85
C GLU A 71 1.65 -1.72 8.32
N VAL A 72 2.69 -0.99 8.73
CA VAL A 72 3.94 -1.58 9.23
C VAL A 72 3.69 -2.40 10.49
N GLU A 73 2.89 -1.88 11.43
CA GLU A 73 2.52 -2.63 12.63
C GLU A 73 1.67 -3.87 12.31
N GLN A 74 0.76 -3.77 11.34
CA GLN A 74 0.02 -4.93 10.86
C GLN A 74 0.96 -6.00 10.28
N TYR A 75 1.99 -5.60 9.53
CA TYR A 75 2.97 -6.53 8.96
C TYR A 75 3.80 -7.23 10.05
N LYS A 76 4.24 -6.49 11.07
CA LYS A 76 4.90 -7.09 12.26
C LYS A 76 3.99 -8.10 12.96
N VAL A 77 2.72 -7.77 13.15
CA VAL A 77 1.73 -8.66 13.77
C VAL A 77 1.52 -9.92 12.94
N TYR A 78 1.36 -9.80 11.62
CA TYR A 78 1.21 -10.95 10.72
C TYR A 78 2.45 -11.85 10.75
N THR A 79 3.64 -11.26 10.69
CA THR A 79 4.92 -11.98 10.75
C THR A 79 5.05 -12.80 12.03
N LYS A 80 4.81 -12.16 13.19
CA LYS A 80 4.85 -12.85 14.51
C LYS A 80 3.84 -13.99 14.61
N LYS A 81 2.63 -13.77 14.08
CA LYS A 81 1.56 -14.78 14.11
C LYS A 81 1.87 -15.97 13.21
N LEU A 82 2.39 -15.73 12.00
CA LEU A 82 2.80 -16.80 11.10
C LEU A 82 3.94 -17.62 11.74
N LYS A 83 4.98 -16.98 12.27
CA LYS A 83 6.09 -17.65 12.95
C LYS A 83 5.61 -18.61 14.03
N LYS A 84 4.82 -18.11 14.99
CA LYS A 84 4.24 -18.92 16.06
C LYS A 84 3.40 -20.10 15.53
N TYR A 85 2.70 -19.89 14.43
CA TYR A 85 1.89 -20.95 13.82
C TYR A 85 2.75 -22.01 13.16
N LEU A 86 3.80 -21.63 12.42
CA LEU A 86 4.76 -22.55 11.81
C LEU A 86 5.42 -23.44 12.87
N ASP A 87 5.92 -22.84 13.96
CA ASP A 87 6.54 -23.57 15.08
C ASP A 87 5.58 -24.61 15.72
N ARG A 88 4.28 -24.32 15.70
CA ARG A 88 3.24 -25.23 16.22
C ARG A 88 3.00 -26.37 15.24
N ILE A 89 2.80 -26.06 13.96
CA ILE A 89 2.42 -27.08 12.98
C ILE A 89 3.58 -28.00 12.63
N GLU A 90 4.83 -27.56 12.74
CA GLU A 90 6.02 -28.41 12.53
C GLU A 90 5.98 -29.68 13.40
N LYS A 91 5.49 -29.57 14.64
CA LYS A 91 5.43 -30.64 15.64
C LYS A 91 4.23 -31.57 15.51
N LEU A 92 3.27 -31.27 14.62
CA LEU A 92 2.06 -32.07 14.46
C LEU A 92 2.34 -33.34 13.65
N GLN A 93 1.83 -34.48 14.10
CA GLN A 93 1.89 -35.75 13.35
C GLN A 93 0.87 -35.76 12.20
N ASN A 94 -0.38 -35.41 12.49
CA ASN A 94 -1.46 -35.34 11.51
C ASN A 94 -1.69 -33.88 11.13
N LYS A 95 -1.41 -33.54 9.86
CA LYS A 95 -1.57 -32.20 9.31
C LYS A 95 -2.75 -32.17 8.35
N THR A 96 -3.39 -31.01 8.26
CA THR A 96 -4.34 -30.73 7.20
C THR A 96 -3.62 -30.48 5.88
N LEU A 97 -4.34 -30.57 4.75
CA LEU A 97 -3.77 -30.29 3.44
C LEU A 97 -3.21 -28.86 3.35
N PHE A 98 -3.88 -27.91 3.99
CA PHE A 98 -3.40 -26.54 4.07
C PHE A 98 -2.12 -26.42 4.90
N GLN A 99 -2.05 -27.10 6.05
CA GLN A 99 -0.86 -27.09 6.91
C GLN A 99 0.34 -27.74 6.23
N GLU A 100 0.14 -28.82 5.48
CA GLU A 100 1.18 -29.43 4.65
C GLU A 100 1.71 -28.46 3.61
N LYS A 101 0.81 -27.79 2.87
CA LYS A 101 1.20 -26.77 1.90
C LYS A 101 1.94 -25.61 2.57
N LEU A 102 1.47 -25.18 3.73
CA LEU A 102 2.10 -24.10 4.49
C LEU A 102 3.49 -24.52 5.01
N ASN A 103 3.70 -25.78 5.39
CA ASN A 103 5.03 -26.27 5.75
C ASN A 103 6.03 -26.21 4.60
N GLN A 104 5.57 -26.46 3.36
CA GLN A 104 6.44 -26.41 2.18
C GLN A 104 6.94 -24.99 1.88
N ILE A 105 6.10 -23.97 2.07
CA ILE A 105 6.40 -22.60 1.63
C ILE A 105 6.63 -21.61 2.78
N GLY A 106 6.14 -21.93 3.98
CA GLY A 106 5.95 -20.97 5.06
C GLY A 106 7.25 -20.36 5.54
N LYS A 107 8.31 -21.17 5.62
CA LYS A 107 9.65 -20.70 5.99
C LYS A 107 10.20 -19.67 4.98
N LYS A 108 10.04 -19.90 3.67
CA LYS A 108 10.45 -18.94 2.62
C LYS A 108 9.78 -17.58 2.83
N TYR A 109 8.46 -17.59 3.03
CA TYR A 109 7.69 -16.35 3.19
C TYR A 109 7.90 -15.66 4.53
N LEU A 110 8.14 -16.44 5.61
CA LEU A 110 8.51 -15.89 6.90
C LEU A 110 9.85 -15.15 6.81
N ILE A 111 10.88 -15.79 6.23
CA ILE A 111 12.21 -15.17 6.02
C ILE A 111 12.05 -13.87 5.24
N ARG A 112 11.36 -13.91 4.10
CA ARG A 112 11.10 -12.72 3.28
C ARG A 112 10.43 -11.60 4.09
N ALA A 113 9.43 -11.92 4.91
CA ALA A 113 8.72 -10.95 5.71
C ALA A 113 9.60 -10.34 6.82
N GLU A 114 10.36 -11.17 7.54
CA GLU A 114 11.32 -10.72 8.55
C GLU A 114 12.38 -9.82 7.90
N SER A 115 12.95 -10.20 6.75
CA SER A 115 13.91 -9.37 6.02
C SER A 115 13.34 -8.01 5.59
N CYS A 116 12.07 -7.96 5.18
CA CYS A 116 11.41 -6.69 4.86
C CYS A 116 11.32 -5.77 6.08
N MET A 117 10.94 -6.32 7.25
CA MET A 117 10.84 -5.56 8.50
C MET A 117 12.21 -5.09 8.99
N ASP A 118 13.21 -5.97 8.96
CA ASP A 118 14.59 -5.62 9.31
C ASP A 118 15.14 -4.50 8.41
N ASN A 119 14.83 -4.55 7.11
CA ASN A 119 15.25 -3.50 6.19
C ASN A 119 14.56 -2.15 6.49
N LEU A 120 13.30 -2.14 6.94
CA LEU A 120 12.62 -0.92 7.38
C LEU A 120 13.31 -0.30 8.60
N ASP A 121 13.62 -1.13 9.60
CA ASP A 121 14.24 -0.69 10.84
C ASP A 121 15.67 -0.16 10.60
N LYS A 122 16.47 -0.85 9.77
CA LYS A 122 17.82 -0.43 9.38
C LYS A 122 17.85 0.86 8.56
N ASN A 123 16.81 1.14 7.77
CA ASN A 123 16.77 2.30 6.86
C ASN A 123 16.00 3.50 7.44
N GLY A 124 15.87 3.59 8.76
CA GLY A 124 15.44 4.81 9.43
C GLY A 124 13.94 5.10 9.30
N TYR A 125 13.10 4.06 9.28
CA TYR A 125 11.64 4.18 9.24
C TYR A 125 11.07 5.18 10.28
N LYS A 126 11.59 5.19 11.52
CA LYS A 126 11.17 6.15 12.55
C LYS A 126 11.38 7.62 12.12
N ASN A 127 12.47 7.91 11.40
CA ASN A 127 12.73 9.26 10.89
C ASN A 127 11.77 9.65 9.78
N LEU A 128 11.28 8.69 8.99
CA LEU A 128 10.24 8.93 7.98
C LEU A 128 8.91 9.31 8.62
N ILE A 129 8.52 8.64 9.71
CA ILE A 129 7.33 9.00 10.50
C ILE A 129 7.46 10.45 11.01
N ILE A 130 8.57 10.78 11.65
CA ILE A 130 8.79 12.13 12.21
C ILE A 130 8.73 13.20 11.10
N ARG A 131 9.32 12.92 9.93
CA ARG A 131 9.28 13.80 8.76
C ARG A 131 7.84 14.03 8.30
N SER A 132 7.07 12.96 8.11
CA SER A 132 5.68 13.01 7.66
C SER A 132 4.80 13.80 8.63
N MET A 133 4.95 13.57 9.94
CA MET A 133 4.24 14.32 10.98
C MET A 133 4.59 15.82 10.95
N LYS A 134 5.87 16.18 10.82
CA LYS A 134 6.32 17.58 10.74
C LYS A 134 5.80 18.30 9.49
N ARG A 135 5.71 17.57 8.37
CA ARG A 135 5.22 18.10 7.09
C ARG A 135 3.69 18.11 7.00
N VAL A 136 3.01 17.42 7.93
CA VAL A 136 1.55 17.20 7.93
C VAL A 136 1.14 16.65 6.57
N GLU A 137 1.69 15.48 6.25
CA GLU A 137 1.49 14.82 4.97
C GLU A 137 0.14 14.12 4.91
N MET A 138 -0.45 14.17 3.72
CA MET A 138 -1.71 13.51 3.41
C MET A 138 -1.52 12.57 2.22
N CYS A 139 -2.19 11.44 2.28
CA CYS A 139 -2.30 10.48 1.19
C CYS A 139 -3.75 10.42 0.70
N LEU A 140 -3.94 10.22 -0.61
CA LEU A 140 -5.23 9.96 -1.24
C LEU A 140 -5.68 8.50 -1.06
N ARG A 141 -4.72 7.58 -0.90
CA ARG A 141 -4.89 6.12 -0.77
C ARG A 141 -5.36 5.41 -2.04
N ASN A 142 -6.37 5.94 -2.73
CA ASN A 142 -6.82 5.44 -4.02
C ASN A 142 -6.21 6.26 -5.17
N THR A 143 -4.96 5.98 -5.50
CA THR A 143 -4.17 6.75 -6.48
C THR A 143 -4.19 6.15 -7.89
N TYR A 144 -5.07 5.20 -8.18
CA TYR A 144 -5.09 4.49 -9.46
C TYR A 144 -5.74 5.32 -10.58
N PHE A 145 -5.48 4.94 -11.83
CA PHE A 145 -5.94 5.64 -13.05
C PHE A 145 -7.46 5.86 -13.16
N ASN A 146 -8.25 5.09 -12.42
CA ASN A 146 -9.71 5.22 -12.40
C ASN A 146 -10.22 6.11 -11.25
N ASN A 147 -9.32 6.75 -10.49
CA ASN A 147 -9.66 7.63 -9.39
C ASN A 147 -8.93 8.96 -9.40
N LEU A 148 -7.68 9.00 -9.88
CA LEU A 148 -6.84 10.19 -9.92
C LEU A 148 -6.27 10.36 -11.32
N ARG A 149 -6.42 11.56 -11.89
CA ARG A 149 -5.79 11.94 -13.16
C ARG A 149 -5.49 13.43 -13.19
N LYS A 150 -4.76 13.86 -14.22
CA LYS A 150 -4.52 15.26 -14.53
C LYS A 150 -4.90 15.53 -15.97
N LYS A 151 -5.71 16.58 -16.19
CA LYS A 151 -5.91 17.22 -17.50
C LYS A 151 -5.17 18.55 -17.46
N GLU A 152 -5.90 19.65 -17.32
CA GLU A 152 -5.33 20.95 -16.97
C GLU A 152 -4.99 20.98 -15.48
N ASP A 153 -5.95 20.60 -14.65
CA ASP A 153 -5.83 20.43 -13.21
C ASP A 153 -6.04 18.98 -12.78
N ILE A 154 -5.84 18.71 -11.49
CA ILE A 154 -6.04 17.39 -10.91
C ILE A 154 -7.54 17.15 -10.75
N GLU A 155 -8.00 16.00 -11.23
CA GLU A 155 -9.36 15.51 -11.01
C GLU A 155 -9.32 14.24 -10.17
N VAL A 156 -10.23 14.15 -9.18
CA VAL A 156 -10.35 13.01 -8.28
C VAL A 156 -11.82 12.58 -8.15
N ILE A 157 -12.10 11.27 -8.17
CA ILE A 157 -13.48 10.78 -8.00
C ILE A 157 -13.81 10.54 -6.53
N ASP A 158 -13.01 9.70 -5.87
CA ASP A 158 -13.17 9.28 -4.49
C ASP A 158 -12.04 9.84 -3.61
N ILE A 159 -12.45 10.60 -2.59
CA ILE A 159 -11.59 11.23 -1.59
C ILE A 159 -11.83 10.68 -0.18
N GLN A 160 -12.72 9.70 -0.01
CA GLN A 160 -13.05 9.13 1.30
C GLN A 160 -11.87 8.36 1.92
N GLY A 161 -10.92 7.93 1.08
CA GLY A 161 -9.68 7.28 1.48
C GLY A 161 -8.61 8.23 2.03
N CYS A 162 -8.80 9.56 1.91
CA CYS A 162 -7.80 10.53 2.32
C CYS A 162 -7.48 10.40 3.81
N CYS A 163 -6.19 10.45 4.15
CA CYS A 163 -5.71 10.26 5.51
C CYS A 163 -4.36 10.93 5.74
N TYR A 164 -4.05 11.27 6.99
CA TYR A 164 -2.69 11.66 7.35
C TYR A 164 -1.81 10.41 7.33
N ASN A 165 -0.80 10.42 6.47
CA ASN A 165 0.14 9.32 6.32
C ASN A 165 1.43 9.80 5.65
N MET A 166 2.44 8.93 5.61
CA MET A 166 3.66 9.17 4.85
C MET A 166 3.35 9.09 3.36
N VAL A 167 3.76 10.09 2.57
CA VAL A 167 3.53 10.12 1.10
C VAL A 167 4.06 8.88 0.36
N GLU A 168 5.06 8.20 0.94
CA GLU A 168 5.56 6.91 0.48
C GLU A 168 4.45 5.84 0.38
N MET A 169 3.41 5.91 1.20
CA MET A 169 2.35 4.91 1.23
C MET A 169 1.47 4.95 -0.03
N ASP A 170 1.24 6.12 -0.62
CA ASP A 170 0.51 6.22 -1.88
C ASP A 170 1.26 5.58 -3.05
N ALA A 171 2.60 5.68 -3.03
CA ALA A 171 3.46 4.93 -3.93
C ALA A 171 3.37 3.42 -3.68
N VAL A 172 3.39 3.00 -2.42
CA VAL A 172 3.23 1.58 -2.04
C VAL A 172 1.90 1.03 -2.53
N TYR A 173 0.78 1.72 -2.30
CA TYR A 173 -0.55 1.24 -2.71
C TYR A 173 -0.67 1.13 -4.22
N PHE A 174 -0.18 2.14 -4.96
CA PHE A 174 -0.20 2.15 -6.41
C PHE A 174 0.69 1.04 -7.00
N LEU A 175 1.96 1.00 -6.63
CA LEU A 175 2.93 0.07 -7.22
C LEU A 175 2.68 -1.38 -6.80
N SER A 176 2.17 -1.63 -5.59
CA SER A 176 1.72 -2.98 -5.21
C SER A 176 0.58 -3.46 -6.10
N ARG A 177 -0.33 -2.56 -6.51
CA ARG A 177 -1.41 -2.90 -7.45
C ARG A 177 -0.88 -3.13 -8.86
N ILE A 178 0.14 -2.41 -9.30
CA ILE A 178 0.82 -2.67 -10.59
C ILE A 178 1.51 -4.04 -10.55
N LYS A 179 2.30 -4.30 -9.51
CA LYS A 179 3.05 -5.56 -9.34
C LYS A 179 2.13 -6.79 -9.33
N ARG A 180 1.04 -6.76 -8.56
CA ARG A 180 0.07 -7.89 -8.48
C ARG A 180 -0.56 -8.26 -9.82
N LYS A 181 -0.54 -7.35 -10.80
CA LYS A 181 -1.09 -7.65 -12.12
C LYS A 181 -0.06 -8.24 -13.08
N GLY A 182 1.17 -8.47 -12.63
CA GLY A 182 2.22 -9.15 -13.40
C GLY A 182 2.97 -8.25 -14.38
N MET A 183 2.91 -6.93 -14.21
CA MET A 183 3.68 -6.03 -15.06
C MET A 183 5.17 -6.12 -14.74
N SER A 184 5.97 -6.45 -15.76
CA SER A 184 7.42 -6.38 -15.68
C SER A 184 7.85 -4.92 -15.79
N ALA A 185 8.43 -4.38 -14.72
CA ALA A 185 8.90 -3.01 -14.66
C ALA A 185 10.11 -2.93 -13.73
N ASN A 186 11.03 -2.00 -14.02
CA ASN A 186 12.10 -1.65 -13.09
C ASN A 186 11.53 -0.79 -11.95
N PHE A 187 10.91 -1.45 -10.96
CA PHE A 187 10.31 -0.77 -9.81
C PHE A 187 11.31 0.12 -9.07
N TYR A 188 12.58 -0.25 -9.02
CA TYR A 188 13.61 0.56 -8.38
C TYR A 188 13.74 1.95 -9.02
N GLU A 189 13.83 2.00 -10.36
CA GLU A 189 13.91 3.26 -11.10
C GLU A 189 12.65 4.12 -10.93
N ILE A 190 11.47 3.50 -11.02
CA ILE A 190 10.19 4.20 -10.84
C ILE A 190 10.09 4.81 -9.44
N ILE A 191 10.49 4.06 -8.40
CA ILE A 191 10.48 4.53 -7.02
C ILE A 191 11.50 5.66 -6.82
N MET A 192 12.69 5.55 -7.41
CA MET A 192 13.69 6.62 -7.37
C MET A 192 13.16 7.90 -8.03
N GLU A 193 12.49 7.78 -9.16
CA GLU A 193 11.89 8.89 -9.89
C GLU A 193 10.82 9.59 -9.03
N PHE A 194 9.92 8.82 -8.41
CA PHE A 194 8.95 9.35 -7.45
C PHE A 194 9.63 10.06 -6.27
N CYS A 195 10.66 9.47 -5.69
CA CYS A 195 11.39 10.09 -4.58
C CYS A 195 12.07 11.40 -4.99
N LYS A 196 12.47 11.56 -6.25
CA LYS A 196 12.97 12.84 -6.78
C LYS A 196 11.85 13.89 -6.84
N TYR A 197 10.66 13.53 -7.33
CA TYR A 197 9.49 14.44 -7.38
C TYR A 197 9.06 14.95 -6.00
N GLU A 198 9.19 14.11 -4.98
CA GLU A 198 8.83 14.39 -3.58
C GLU A 198 9.97 15.01 -2.73
N HIS A 199 11.18 15.13 -3.30
CA HIS A 199 12.39 15.49 -2.56
C HIS A 199 12.63 14.59 -1.32
N LEU A 200 12.48 13.28 -1.52
CA LEU A 200 12.68 12.26 -0.48
C LEU A 200 14.10 11.70 -0.51
N LYS A 201 14.53 11.22 0.66
CA LYS A 201 15.85 10.61 0.84
C LYS A 201 15.83 9.14 0.41
N LYS A 202 17.03 8.55 0.23
CA LYS A 202 17.22 7.12 -0.08
C LYS A 202 16.49 6.18 0.90
N SER A 203 16.30 6.59 2.15
CA SER A 203 15.49 5.86 3.14
C SER A 203 14.06 5.60 2.67
N SER A 204 13.45 6.55 1.95
CA SER A 204 12.10 6.41 1.38
C SER A 204 12.06 5.39 0.24
N VAL A 205 13.12 5.33 -0.59
CA VAL A 205 13.25 4.29 -1.62
C VAL A 205 13.27 2.90 -0.96
N GLN A 206 14.09 2.73 0.08
CA GLN A 206 14.18 1.46 0.81
C GLN A 206 12.87 1.11 1.52
N PHE A 207 12.19 2.10 2.08
CA PHE A 207 10.87 1.92 2.68
C PHE A 207 9.85 1.39 1.66
N ILE A 208 9.71 2.04 0.50
CA ILE A 208 8.75 1.65 -0.53
C ILE A 208 9.07 0.25 -1.05
N LEU A 209 10.35 -0.05 -1.32
CA LEU A 209 10.79 -1.39 -1.75
C LEU A 209 10.44 -2.46 -0.71
N SER A 210 10.74 -2.24 0.58
CA SER A 210 10.39 -3.18 1.66
C SER A 210 8.89 -3.43 1.75
N MET A 211 8.08 -2.37 1.65
CA MET A 211 6.63 -2.48 1.77
C MET A 211 6.00 -3.24 0.60
N ILE A 212 6.46 -3.01 -0.64
CA ILE A 212 6.01 -3.76 -1.83
C ILE A 212 6.57 -5.20 -1.84
N SER A 213 7.73 -5.41 -1.23
CA SER A 213 8.36 -6.72 -1.13
C SER A 213 7.72 -7.58 -0.05
N TYR A 214 7.09 -7.01 0.96
CA TYR A 214 6.41 -7.78 1.99
C TYR A 214 5.34 -8.70 1.38
N PRO A 215 5.28 -9.99 1.75
CA PRO A 215 4.36 -10.95 1.14
C PRO A 215 2.96 -10.81 1.75
N TYR A 216 2.30 -9.70 1.44
CA TYR A 216 1.06 -9.29 2.09
C TYR A 216 -0.09 -10.25 1.81
N GLU A 217 -0.29 -10.70 0.58
CA GLU A 217 -1.43 -11.55 0.24
C GLU A 217 -1.27 -12.94 0.83
N VAL A 218 -0.06 -13.51 0.80
CA VAL A 218 0.25 -14.80 1.45
C VAL A 218 0.02 -14.70 2.95
N MET A 219 0.55 -13.66 3.59
CA MET A 219 0.36 -13.43 5.02
C MET A 219 -1.10 -13.29 5.39
N LYS A 220 -1.85 -12.48 4.65
CA LYS A 220 -3.29 -12.29 4.86
C LYS A 220 -4.08 -13.59 4.69
N CYS A 221 -3.73 -14.41 3.70
CA CYS A 221 -4.36 -15.73 3.51
C CYS A 221 -4.09 -16.66 4.70
N CYS A 222 -2.84 -16.72 5.15
CA CYS A 222 -2.45 -17.53 6.31
C CYS A 222 -3.18 -17.07 7.58
N ILE A 223 -3.25 -15.77 7.85
CA ILE A 223 -3.93 -15.24 9.03
C ILE A 223 -5.44 -15.54 8.98
N LYS A 224 -6.07 -15.48 7.81
CA LYS A 224 -7.49 -15.85 7.68
C LYS A 224 -7.73 -17.31 8.07
N TYR A 225 -6.85 -18.21 7.63
CA TYR A 225 -6.89 -19.63 7.97
C TYR A 225 -6.66 -19.85 9.48
N ILE A 226 -5.58 -19.29 10.02
CA ILE A 226 -5.17 -19.48 11.42
C ILE A 226 -6.27 -19.08 12.41
N TYR A 227 -7.01 -18.01 12.10
CA TYR A 227 -8.04 -17.46 12.98
C TYR A 227 -9.47 -17.79 12.53
N GLY A 228 -9.65 -18.60 11.48
CA GLY A 228 -10.98 -18.99 11.00
C GLY A 228 -11.88 -17.81 10.61
N THR A 229 -11.30 -16.68 10.16
CA THR A 229 -12.07 -15.46 9.87
C THR A 229 -12.95 -15.56 8.61
N LYS A 230 -12.87 -16.70 7.90
CA LYS A 230 -13.66 -17.04 6.73
C LYS A 230 -14.06 -18.51 6.78
N ASN A 231 -15.30 -18.80 6.38
CA ASN A 231 -15.86 -20.14 6.28
C ASN A 231 -15.49 -20.78 4.94
N TRP A 232 -14.19 -20.93 4.67
CA TRP A 232 -13.69 -21.61 3.48
C TRP A 232 -13.31 -23.05 3.82
N THR A 233 -13.54 -23.94 2.87
CA THR A 233 -13.01 -25.30 2.88
C THR A 233 -11.49 -25.30 2.70
N GLU A 234 -10.82 -26.42 3.02
CA GLU A 234 -9.37 -26.52 2.84
C GLU A 234 -8.94 -26.33 1.38
N LYS A 235 -9.71 -26.87 0.44
CA LYS A 235 -9.46 -26.71 -1.00
C LYS A 235 -9.52 -25.24 -1.42
N GLU A 236 -10.51 -24.50 -0.91
CA GLU A 236 -10.61 -23.06 -1.18
C GLU A 236 -9.44 -22.28 -0.57
N TYR A 237 -9.03 -22.60 0.66
CA TYR A 237 -7.86 -21.98 1.27
C TYR A 237 -6.58 -22.23 0.46
N ILE A 238 -6.37 -23.44 -0.05
CA ILE A 238 -5.22 -23.77 -0.91
C ILE A 238 -5.28 -22.97 -2.22
N LEU A 239 -6.45 -22.89 -2.87
CA LEU A 239 -6.63 -22.10 -4.08
C LEU A 239 -6.33 -20.61 -3.85
N LYS A 240 -6.80 -20.05 -2.73
CA LYS A 240 -6.51 -18.66 -2.35
C LYS A 240 -5.03 -18.45 -2.02
N LEU A 241 -4.38 -19.42 -1.40
CA LEU A 241 -2.95 -19.36 -1.10
C LEU A 241 -2.11 -19.37 -2.37
N ASN A 242 -2.41 -20.26 -3.32
CA ASN A 242 -1.69 -20.31 -4.60
C ASN A 242 -1.87 -18.99 -5.37
N LYS A 243 -3.09 -18.46 -5.43
CA LYS A 243 -3.32 -17.13 -6.02
C LYS A 243 -2.53 -16.02 -5.31
N ALA A 244 -2.45 -16.06 -3.98
CA ALA A 244 -1.70 -15.08 -3.21
C ALA A 244 -0.18 -15.16 -3.47
N ILE A 245 0.35 -16.38 -3.67
CA ILE A 245 1.74 -16.61 -4.08
C ILE A 245 2.03 -15.92 -5.42
N ASP A 246 1.15 -16.10 -6.40
CA ASP A 246 1.28 -15.49 -7.73
C ASP A 246 1.20 -13.95 -7.65
N GLU A 247 0.26 -13.41 -6.87
CA GLU A 247 0.07 -11.97 -6.67
C GLU A 247 1.27 -11.31 -5.95
N ASP A 248 1.79 -11.95 -4.89
CA ASP A 248 2.94 -11.42 -4.15
C ASP A 248 4.24 -11.48 -4.97
N GLY A 249 4.33 -12.38 -5.96
CA GLY A 249 5.47 -12.56 -6.85
C GLY A 249 6.80 -12.70 -6.10
N GLU A 250 7.89 -12.26 -6.72
CA GLU A 250 9.21 -12.23 -6.06
C GLU A 250 9.42 -10.93 -5.27
N SER A 251 10.39 -10.97 -4.35
CA SER A 251 10.80 -9.79 -3.57
C SER A 251 11.56 -8.79 -4.44
N LEU A 252 11.37 -7.49 -4.19
CA LEU A 252 12.16 -6.42 -4.84
C LEU A 252 13.43 -6.08 -4.06
N ILE A 253 13.56 -6.55 -2.82
CA ILE A 253 14.79 -6.48 -2.04
C ILE A 253 15.49 -7.84 -2.02
N LYS A 254 16.82 -7.83 -2.07
CA LYS A 254 17.64 -9.03 -1.86
C LYS A 254 17.84 -9.24 -0.37
N PHE A 255 17.81 -10.50 0.06
CA PHE A 255 18.02 -10.95 1.44
C PHE A 255 19.12 -12.01 1.46
#